data_AF-A0A930VAE5-F1
#
_entry.id   AF-A0A930VAE5-F1
#
_cell.length_a   1.000
_cell.length_b   1.000
_cell.length_c   1.000
_cell.angle_alpha   90.00
_cell.angle_beta   90.00
_cell.angle_gamma   90.00
#
_symmetry.space_group_name_H-M   'P 1'
#
loop_
_entity.id
_entity.type
_entity.pdbx_description
1 polymer ?
#
loop_
_entity_poly.entity_id
_entity_poly.type
_entity_poly.pdbx_seq_one_letter_code
_entity_poly.pdbx_strand_id
1 'polypeptide(L)' 'MGLKDVAGRLTGRLGRDEELARRVEALEADVLELRRHNVRLAEVADVVQELLVPLASRDQARIDEAIEKFSKSL' A
#
# COMPACT_ATOMS: atom_id res chain seq x y z
N MET A 1 30.87 11.16 39.33
CA MET A 1 29.99 10.83 38.18
C MET A 1 28.60 11.32 38.53
N GLY A 2 28.13 12.40 37.89
CA GLY A 2 27.04 13.21 38.43
C GLY A 2 25.66 12.70 38.04
N LEU A 3 24.67 12.91 38.91
CA LEU A 3 23.25 12.67 38.62
C LEU A 3 22.78 13.35 37.32
N LYS A 4 23.42 14.47 36.95
CA LYS A 4 23.18 15.21 35.69
C LYS A 4 23.58 14.42 34.43
N ASP A 5 24.65 13.63 34.49
CA ASP A 5 25.10 12.78 33.38
C ASP A 5 24.17 11.57 33.19
N VAL A 6 23.55 11.10 34.27
CA VAL A 6 22.53 10.04 34.21
C VAL A 6 21.23 10.60 33.63
N ALA A 7 20.79 11.77 34.08
CA ALA A 7 19.61 12.45 33.56
C ALA A 7 19.73 12.75 32.05
N GLY A 8 20.87 13.28 31.60
CA GLY A 8 21.12 13.57 30.17
C GLY A 8 21.13 12.31 29.29
N ARG A 9 21.62 11.18 29.80
CA ARG A 9 21.59 9.90 29.07
C ARG A 9 20.19 9.31 28.98
N LEU A 10 19.34 9.53 29.98
CA LEU A 10 17.95 9.07 29.96
C LEU A 10 17.11 9.88 28.98
N THR A 11 17.22 11.21 28.99
CA THR A 11 16.51 12.07 28.02
C THR A 11 16.95 11.79 26.58
N GLY A 12 18.25 11.57 26.34
CA GLY A 12 18.76 11.16 25.02
C GLY A 12 18.33 9.75 24.59
N ARG A 13 17.96 8.86 25.52
CA ARG A 13 17.34 7.56 25.17
C ARG A 13 15.88 7.75 24.79
N LEU A 14 15.11 8.46 25.62
CA LEU A 14 13.69 8.72 25.37
C LEU A 14 13.47 9.43 24.02
N GLY A 15 14.29 10.44 23.70
CA GLY A 15 14.18 11.13 22.41
C GLY A 15 14.45 10.23 21.19
N ARG A 16 15.34 9.23 21.32
CA ARG A 16 15.60 8.24 20.26
C ARG A 16 14.46 7.24 20.12
N ASP A 17 13.88 6.84 21.25
CA ASP A 17 12.74 5.93 21.25
C ASP A 17 11.50 6.60 20.63
N GLU A 18 11.28 7.89 20.91
CA GLU A 18 10.22 8.70 20.28
C GLU A 18 10.46 8.94 18.78
N GLU A 19 11.70 9.14 18.35
CA GLU A 19 12.05 9.23 16.93
C GLU A 19 11.79 7.91 16.21
N LEU A 20 12.20 6.80 16.83
CA LEU A 20 11.97 5.47 16.27
C LEU A 20 10.47 5.16 16.17
N ALA A 21 9.70 5.47 17.21
CA ALA A 21 8.25 5.27 17.22
C ALA A 21 7.56 6.02 16.07
N ARG A 22 7.91 7.31 15.88
CA ARG A 22 7.37 8.11 14.75
C ARG A 22 7.74 7.53 13.39
N ARG A 23 8.97 7.02 13.25
CA ARG A 23 9.42 6.38 12.00
C ARG A 23 8.69 5.08 11.73
N VAL A 24 8.45 4.27 12.76
CA VAL A 24 7.67 3.03 12.64
C VAL A 24 6.23 3.34 12.24
N GLU A 25 5.59 4.32 12.89
CA GLU A 25 4.23 4.75 12.55
C GLU A 25 4.11 5.21 11.09
N ALA A 26 5.08 6.00 10.60
CA ALA A 26 5.12 6.40 9.21
C ALA A 26 5.28 5.20 8.26
N LEU A 27 6.18 4.27 8.58
CA LEU A 27 6.36 3.04 7.78
C LEU A 27 5.12 2.14 7.79
N GLU A 28 4.43 2.04 8.92
CA GLU A 28 3.18 1.29 9.02
C GLU A 28 2.09 1.92 8.14
N ALA A 29 1.98 3.25 8.11
CA ALA A 29 1.08 3.96 7.21
C ALA A 29 1.42 3.69 5.73
N ASP A 30 2.69 3.76 5.36
CA ASP A 30 3.17 3.49 4.01
C ASP A 30 2.89 2.03 3.59
N VAL A 31 3.12 1.06 4.48
CA VAL A 31 2.82 -0.36 4.23
C VAL A 31 1.32 -0.59 4.02
N LEU A 32 0.47 0.06 4.82
CA LEU A 32 -0.98 -0.02 4.65
C LEU A 32 -1.42 0.56 3.29
N GLU A 33 -0.78 1.65 2.84
CA GLU A 33 -1.03 2.21 1.52
C GLU A 33 -0.59 1.28 0.39
N LEU A 34 0.62 0.73 0.47
CA LEU A 34 1.13 -0.25 -0.48
C LEU A 34 0.21 -1.48 -0.57
N ARG A 35 -0.33 -1.93 0.56
CA ARG A 35 -1.29 -3.04 0.57
C ARG A 35 -2.57 -2.69 -0.19
N ARG A 36 -3.13 -1.49 0.00
CA ARG A 36 -4.29 -1.01 -0.76
C ARG A 36 -3.99 -0.94 -2.27
N HIS A 37 -2.80 -0.45 -2.64
CA HIS A 37 -2.39 -0.40 -4.04
C HIS A 37 -2.23 -1.78 -4.66
N ASN A 38 -1.63 -2.74 -3.94
CA ASN A 38 -1.49 -4.11 -4.43
C ASN A 38 -2.84 -4.81 -4.66
N VAL A 39 -3.84 -4.54 -3.81
CA VAL A 39 -5.20 -5.06 -4.04
C VAL A 39 -5.78 -4.52 -5.35
N ARG A 40 -5.71 -3.19 -5.55
CA ARG A 40 -6.17 -2.57 -6.81
C ARG A 40 -5.41 -3.08 -8.03
N LEU A 41 -4.10 -3.28 -7.90
CA LEU A 41 -3.29 -3.85 -8.97
C LEU A 41 -3.72 -5.27 -9.32
N ALA A 42 -4.07 -6.09 -8.32
CA ALA A 42 -4.60 -7.43 -8.54
C ALA A 42 -5.94 -7.39 -9.29
N GLU A 43 -6.87 -6.50 -8.89
CA GLU A 43 -8.15 -6.30 -9.57
C GLU A 43 -7.96 -5.92 -11.06
N VAL A 44 -7.03 -5.00 -11.34
CA VAL A 44 -6.68 -4.64 -12.73
C VAL A 44 -6.09 -5.83 -13.48
N ALA A 45 -5.20 -6.60 -12.85
CA ALA A 45 -4.59 -7.77 -13.46
C ALA A 45 -5.64 -8.84 -13.80
N ASP A 46 -6.67 -9.01 -12.97
CA ASP A 46 -7.79 -9.93 -13.22
C ASP A 46 -8.59 -9.50 -14.45
N VAL A 47 -8.89 -8.20 -14.58
CA VAL A 47 -9.58 -7.66 -15.77
C VAL A 47 -8.75 -7.84 -17.03
N VAL A 48 -7.45 -7.55 -16.96
CA VAL A 48 -6.54 -7.78 -18.10
C VAL A 48 -6.56 -9.26 -18.50
N GLN A 49 -6.54 -10.19 -17.54
CA GLN A 49 -6.65 -11.63 -17.82
C GLN A 49 -7.99 -11.99 -18.47
N GLU A 50 -9.10 -11.45 -17.97
CA GLU A 50 -10.45 -11.65 -18.53
C GLU A 50 -10.53 -11.15 -19.98
N LEU A 51 -9.82 -10.07 -20.32
CA LEU A 51 -9.79 -9.48 -21.65
C LEU A 51 -8.93 -10.23 -22.68
N LEU A 52 -7.99 -11.09 -22.27
CA LEU A 52 -7.08 -11.77 -23.21
C LEU A 52 -7.82 -12.61 -24.26
N VAL A 53 -8.83 -13.37 -23.83
CA VAL A 53 -9.63 -14.23 -24.71
C VAL A 53 -10.46 -13.41 -25.72
N PRO A 54 -11.31 -12.45 -25.30
CA PRO A 54 -12.13 -11.70 -26.23
C PRO A 54 -11.31 -10.79 -27.16
N LEU A 55 -10.14 -10.28 -26.72
CA LEU A 55 -9.21 -9.57 -27.61
C LEU A 55 -8.67 -10.49 -28.71
N ALA A 56 -8.26 -11.71 -28.36
CA ALA A 56 -7.78 -12.68 -29.34
C ALA A 56 -8.86 -13.09 -30.36
N SER A 57 -10.13 -13.17 -29.92
CA SER A 57 -11.26 -13.47 -30.80
C SER A 57 -11.91 -12.25 -31.46
N ARG A 58 -11.40 -11.02 -31.19
CA ARG A 58 -11.98 -9.74 -31.65
C ARG A 58 -13.45 -9.57 -31.29
N ASP A 59 -13.85 -10.08 -30.13
CA ASP A 59 -15.22 -9.99 -29.62
C ASP A 59 -15.41 -8.67 -28.85
N GLN A 60 -15.83 -7.63 -29.57
CA GLN A 60 -15.98 -6.28 -28.99
C GLN A 60 -17.06 -6.23 -27.90
N ALA A 61 -18.15 -6.99 -28.03
CA ALA A 61 -19.22 -6.97 -27.04
C ALA A 61 -18.75 -7.47 -25.68
N ARG A 62 -17.95 -8.55 -25.65
CA ARG A 62 -17.37 -9.08 -24.41
C ARG A 62 -16.27 -8.19 -23.84
N ILE A 63 -15.53 -7.47 -24.69
CA ILE A 63 -14.56 -6.46 -24.24
C ILE A 63 -15.28 -5.34 -23.49
N ASP A 64 -16.35 -4.79 -24.09
CA ASP A 64 -17.11 -3.69 -23.51
C ASP A 64 -17.77 -4.11 -22.18
N GLU A 65 -18.31 -5.32 -22.10
CA GLU A 65 -18.89 -5.87 -20.87
C GLU A 65 -17.87 -5.99 -19.73
N ALA A 66 -16.67 -6.53 -20.01
CA ALA A 66 -15.61 -6.67 -19.01
C ALA A 66 -15.11 -5.31 -18.49
N ILE A 67 -14.99 -4.32 -19.38
CA ILE A 67 -14.62 -2.94 -19.00
C ILE A 67 -15.71 -2.27 -18.17
N GLU A 68 -16.99 -2.45 -18.53
CA GLU A 68 -18.12 -1.88 -17.80
C GLU A 68 -18.20 -2.46 -16.39
N LYS A 69 -18.01 -3.78 -16.24
CA LYS A 69 -18.00 -4.46 -14.95
C LYS A 69 -16.89 -3.93 -14.04
N PHE A 70 -15.67 -3.73 -14.56
CA PHE A 70 -14.58 -3.12 -13.80
C PHE A 70 -14.87 -1.66 -13.42
N SER A 71 -15.41 -0.88 -14.35
CA SER A 71 -15.74 0.54 -14.11
C SER A 71 -16.79 0.71 -13.01
N LYS A 72 -17.68 -0.28 -12.84
CA LYS A 72 -18.68 -0.31 -11.75
C LYS A 72 -18.12 -0.78 -10.41
N SER A 73 -16.97 -1.44 -10.39
CA SER A 73 -16.31 -1.89 -9.15
C SER A 73 -15.32 -0.88 -8.56
N LEU A 74 -14.96 0.15 -9.33
CA LEU A 74 -14.18 1.31 -8.87
C LEU A 74 -15.00 2.23 -7.96
#